data_AF-A0A970G2D9-F1
#
_entry.id   AF-A0A970G2D9-F1
#
_cell.length_a   1.000
_cell.length_b   1.000
_cell.length_c   1.000
_cell.angle_alpha   90.00
_cell.angle_beta   90.00
_cell.angle_gamma   90.00
#
_symmetry.space_group_name_H-M   'P 1'
#
loop_
_entity.id
_entity.type
_entity.pdbx_description
1 polymer ?
#
loop_
_entity_poly.entity_id
_entity_poly.type
_entity_poly.pdbx_seq_one_letter_code
_entity_poly.pdbx_strand_id
1 'polypeptide(L)'
;MQGAVTQPKPIRRAGPRRVVVHIVLFFIIGMIALGLGIFGRKTLEGQTARMEQDVLVTALLDGSAAAVKGALAPAGSDNALTRAVDQGLSSRKRLLRDSITRQVAEQADNAAIAAMAVDTLTEGVLGRNLDEDQKLALQTTAQDARDTLVTDLAAQADSLERGVTLSQVRLNLQVTQQYYPLMYYYAPLLAFGAFLLVLAAALLVAYLRSDLEKRARLGERLEPMDYLLPFFVGVALFTLYPIVRVVIMSFQERYKLEGTYAGWGFGNYEYVINGVPGTTNYFLQGLGNTILFVLYTVPLTTVLAVIIAYLLNQKLRFSALFQTTYFLPMVTSITAVGLVWRWIFNRNFGVLNAILGFFGVNPIDWLHASQNSMAVLVIFGVWSSLPFTIILLLSGLQNIDETYYTVARVDGARALRIFRRITVPLLAPTISLVLIINSISAFKVFTEVKVLFGGYPGPVLNMYTMVYYIYDMMYEHRELGRAAAAAIILFLFILVFTMLQRYIQHRWKYD
;
A
#
# COMPACT_ATOMS: atom_id res chain seq x y z
N MET A 1 27.97 0.86 -62.68
CA MET A 1 27.54 -0.14 -61.69
C MET A 1 28.77 -0.64 -60.93
N GLN A 2 29.06 -0.08 -59.76
CA GLN A 2 30.03 -0.64 -58.81
C GLN A 2 29.25 -0.95 -57.54
N GLY A 3 29.11 -2.25 -57.25
CA GLY A 3 28.43 -2.72 -56.05
C GLY A 3 29.22 -2.29 -54.82
N ALA A 4 28.62 -1.43 -54.01
CA ALA A 4 29.12 -1.17 -52.67
C ALA A 4 28.95 -2.44 -51.83
N VAL A 5 30.02 -3.23 -51.76
CA VAL A 5 30.16 -4.32 -50.80
C VAL A 5 30.11 -3.68 -49.42
N THR A 6 28.95 -3.77 -48.76
CA THR A 6 28.80 -3.39 -47.35
C THR A 6 29.71 -4.28 -46.53
N GLN A 7 30.86 -3.74 -46.10
CA GLN A 7 31.74 -4.47 -45.19
C GLN A 7 30.98 -4.79 -43.89
N PRO A 8 31.05 -6.04 -43.37
CA PRO A 8 30.38 -6.39 -42.13
C PRO A 8 30.96 -5.56 -40.98
N LYS A 9 30.08 -4.92 -40.22
CA LYS A 9 30.43 -4.11 -39.04
C LYS A 9 31.31 -4.97 -38.11
N PRO A 10 32.47 -4.48 -37.63
CA PRO A 10 33.39 -5.30 -36.86
C PRO A 10 32.71 -5.81 -35.58
N ILE A 11 32.68 -7.13 -35.43
CA ILE A 11 32.06 -7.82 -34.30
C ILE A 11 32.78 -7.39 -33.01
N ARG A 12 32.07 -6.68 -32.12
CA ARG A 12 32.60 -6.33 -30.80
C ARG A 12 32.86 -7.61 -30.01
N ARG A 13 34.14 -7.92 -29.74
CA ARG A 13 34.58 -9.09 -28.95
C ARG A 13 33.93 -9.19 -27.55
N ALA A 14 33.38 -8.09 -27.04
CA ALA A 14 32.69 -8.03 -25.75
C ALA A 14 31.28 -8.67 -25.74
N GLY A 15 30.59 -8.76 -26.90
CA GLY A 15 29.21 -9.26 -26.97
C GLY A 15 29.05 -10.70 -26.47
N PRO A 16 29.81 -11.68 -27.00
CA PRO A 16 29.71 -13.07 -26.55
C PRO A 16 30.06 -13.26 -25.07
N ARG A 17 31.03 -12.49 -24.55
CA ARG A 17 31.42 -12.55 -23.12
C ARG A 17 30.29 -12.10 -22.20
N ARG A 18 29.54 -11.05 -22.55
CA ARG A 18 28.39 -10.59 -21.76
C ARG A 18 27.29 -11.64 -21.65
N VAL A 19 27.02 -12.38 -22.72
CA VAL A 19 26.02 -13.47 -22.69
C VAL A 19 26.42 -14.56 -21.69
N VAL A 20 27.71 -14.92 -21.65
CA VAL A 20 28.23 -15.90 -20.67
C VAL A 20 28.09 -15.37 -19.24
N VAL A 21 28.39 -14.08 -19.00
CA VAL A 21 28.19 -13.47 -17.67
C VAL A 21 26.73 -13.58 -17.24
N HIS A 22 25.77 -13.31 -18.12
CA HIS A 22 24.34 -13.42 -17.80
C HIS A 22 23.89 -14.84 -17.49
N ILE A 23 24.38 -15.84 -18.26
CA ILE A 23 24.09 -17.25 -17.99
C ILE A 23 24.58 -17.62 -16.59
N VAL A 24 25.82 -17.28 -16.25
CA VAL A 24 26.41 -17.57 -14.94
C VAL A 24 25.66 -16.82 -13.83
N LEU A 25 25.36 -15.54 -14.03
CA LEU A 25 24.65 -14.72 -13.05
C LEU A 25 23.25 -15.25 -12.76
N PHE A 26 22.45 -15.52 -13.79
CA PHE A 26 21.10 -16.08 -13.62
C PHE A 26 21.13 -17.47 -13.00
N PHE A 27 22.13 -18.29 -13.34
CA PHE A 27 22.31 -19.60 -12.72
C PHE A 27 22.61 -19.47 -11.22
N ILE A 28 23.60 -18.65 -10.84
CA ILE A 28 24.00 -18.46 -9.44
C ILE A 28 22.85 -17.86 -8.61
N ILE A 29 22.25 -16.77 -9.08
CA ILE A 29 21.14 -16.11 -8.37
C ILE A 29 19.94 -17.04 -8.30
N GLY A 30 19.64 -17.77 -9.39
CA GLY A 30 18.55 -18.74 -9.43
C GLY A 30 18.72 -19.88 -8.41
N MET A 31 19.93 -20.45 -8.32
CA MET A 31 20.27 -21.49 -7.34
C MET A 31 20.17 -20.98 -5.90
N ILE A 32 20.69 -19.77 -5.62
CA ILE A 32 20.60 -19.16 -4.29
C ILE A 32 19.14 -18.93 -3.91
N ALA A 33 18.33 -18.35 -4.80
CA ALA A 33 16.92 -18.08 -4.55
C ALA A 33 16.11 -19.37 -4.30
N LEU A 34 16.35 -20.43 -5.10
CA LEU A 34 15.74 -21.74 -4.87
C LEU A 34 16.16 -22.34 -3.53
N GLY A 35 17.46 -22.32 -3.21
CA GLY A 35 17.97 -22.85 -1.95
C GLY A 35 17.36 -22.15 -0.73
N LEU A 36 17.29 -20.81 -0.78
CA LEU A 36 16.63 -19.99 0.25
C LEU A 36 15.13 -20.27 0.34
N GLY A 37 14.44 -20.44 -0.80
CA GLY A 37 13.02 -20.79 -0.85
C GLY A 37 12.72 -22.17 -0.27
N ILE A 38 13.54 -23.19 -0.60
CA ILE A 38 13.42 -24.54 -0.05
C ILE A 38 13.65 -24.52 1.47
N PHE A 39 14.71 -23.83 1.92
CA PHE A 39 15.00 -23.66 3.34
C PHE A 39 13.86 -22.98 4.09
N GLY A 40 13.34 -21.88 3.54
CA GLY A 40 12.19 -21.15 4.11
C GLY A 40 10.95 -22.02 4.23
N ARG A 41 10.62 -22.78 3.17
CA ARG A 41 9.49 -23.72 3.17
C ARG A 41 9.65 -24.81 4.23
N LYS A 42 10.81 -25.48 4.28
CA LYS A 42 11.08 -26.55 5.24
C LYS A 42 11.03 -26.05 6.69
N THR A 43 11.53 -24.84 6.94
CA THR A 43 11.47 -24.21 8.27
C THR A 43 10.03 -23.93 8.68
N LEU A 44 9.21 -23.42 7.77
CA LEU A 44 7.78 -23.18 7.99
C LEU A 44 7.00 -24.48 8.21
N GLU A 45 7.28 -25.53 7.44
CA GLU A 45 6.70 -26.87 7.65
C GLU A 45 7.03 -27.40 9.06
N GLY A 46 8.29 -27.24 9.50
CA GLY A 46 8.69 -27.61 10.86
C GLY A 46 7.97 -26.82 11.96
N GLN A 47 7.72 -25.52 11.76
CA GLN A 47 6.93 -24.72 12.71
C GLN A 47 5.45 -25.12 12.70
N THR A 48 4.90 -25.39 11.52
CA THR A 48 3.50 -25.83 11.37
C THR A 48 3.28 -27.14 12.12
N ALA A 49 4.16 -28.13 11.93
CA ALA A 49 4.09 -29.40 12.64
C ALA A 49 4.20 -29.25 14.17
N ARG A 50 5.05 -28.34 14.67
CA ARG A 50 5.14 -28.06 16.11
C ARG A 50 3.87 -27.42 16.66
N MET A 51 3.27 -26.50 15.92
CA MET A 51 2.00 -25.86 16.32
C MET A 51 0.84 -26.85 16.31
N GLU A 52 0.78 -27.71 15.29
CA GLU A 52 -0.20 -28.80 15.19
C GLU A 52 -0.13 -29.73 16.40
N GLN A 53 1.09 -30.17 16.76
CA GLN A 53 1.31 -30.99 17.95
C GLN A 53 0.90 -30.26 19.25
N ASP A 54 1.24 -28.98 19.42
CA ASP A 54 0.90 -28.22 20.63
C ASP A 54 -0.61 -27.99 20.78
N VAL A 55 -1.29 -27.70 19.67
CA VAL A 55 -2.76 -27.58 19.61
C VAL A 55 -3.42 -28.90 19.97
N LEU A 56 -2.97 -30.02 19.40
CA LEU A 56 -3.47 -31.36 19.72
C LEU A 56 -3.24 -31.74 21.19
N VAL A 57 -2.02 -31.56 21.70
CA VAL A 57 -1.69 -31.85 23.10
C VAL A 57 -2.56 -31.04 24.04
N THR A 58 -2.76 -29.75 23.75
CA THR A 58 -3.59 -28.86 24.59
C THR A 58 -5.06 -29.24 24.50
N ALA A 59 -5.58 -29.49 23.30
CA ALA A 59 -6.97 -29.89 23.08
C ALA A 59 -7.29 -31.21 23.79
N LEU A 60 -6.43 -32.22 23.66
CA LEU A 60 -6.63 -33.53 24.29
C LEU A 60 -6.45 -33.45 25.81
N LEU A 61 -5.47 -32.69 26.32
CA LEU A 61 -5.23 -32.57 27.76
C LEU A 61 -6.33 -31.78 28.48
N ASP A 62 -6.60 -30.56 28.00
CA ASP A 62 -7.56 -29.65 28.63
C ASP A 62 -9.00 -30.04 28.31
N GLY A 63 -9.25 -30.52 27.08
CA GLY A 63 -10.54 -31.07 26.67
C GLY A 63 -10.91 -32.30 27.51
N SER A 64 -10.00 -33.26 27.68
CA SER A 64 -10.27 -34.43 28.53
C SER A 64 -10.52 -34.04 30.00
N ALA A 65 -9.76 -33.09 30.54
CA ALA A 65 -9.97 -32.60 31.91
C ALA A 65 -11.34 -31.92 32.07
N ALA A 66 -11.76 -31.10 31.09
CA ALA A 66 -13.06 -30.44 31.11
C ALA A 66 -14.22 -31.43 30.92
N ALA A 67 -14.07 -32.40 30.01
CA ALA A 67 -15.03 -33.45 29.73
C ALA A 67 -15.27 -34.35 30.96
N VAL A 68 -14.19 -34.83 31.58
CA VAL A 68 -14.28 -35.66 32.80
C VAL A 68 -14.87 -34.86 33.96
N LYS A 69 -14.50 -33.58 34.11
CA LYS A 69 -15.12 -32.70 35.12
C LYS A 69 -16.62 -32.52 34.88
N GLY A 70 -17.04 -32.30 33.64
CA GLY A 70 -18.45 -32.12 33.28
C GLY A 70 -19.29 -33.38 33.54
N ALA A 71 -18.72 -34.56 33.30
CA ALA A 71 -19.39 -35.83 33.56
C ALA A 71 -19.46 -36.20 35.06
N LEU A 72 -18.39 -35.96 35.82
CA LEU A 72 -18.28 -36.42 37.22
C LEU A 72 -18.68 -35.37 38.26
N ALA A 73 -18.71 -34.09 37.91
CA ALA A 73 -19.17 -32.99 38.76
C ALA A 73 -20.02 -31.99 37.94
N PRO A 74 -21.22 -32.39 37.48
CA PRO A 74 -22.12 -31.53 36.72
C PRO A 74 -22.57 -30.30 37.54
N ALA A 75 -23.06 -29.27 36.84
CA ALA A 75 -23.51 -28.02 37.47
C ALA A 75 -24.59 -28.28 38.53
N GLY A 76 -24.33 -27.83 39.78
CA GLY A 76 -25.20 -28.10 40.94
C GLY A 76 -24.69 -29.18 41.90
N SER A 77 -23.53 -29.79 41.62
CA SER A 77 -22.86 -30.74 42.51
C SER A 77 -22.37 -30.11 43.81
N ASP A 78 -22.22 -30.92 44.86
CA ASP A 78 -21.68 -30.48 46.15
C ASP A 78 -20.26 -29.88 46.01
N ASN A 79 -19.97 -28.85 46.80
CA ASN A 79 -18.68 -28.17 46.88
C ASN A 79 -17.56 -29.12 47.37
N ALA A 80 -17.88 -30.15 48.15
CA ALA A 80 -16.89 -31.16 48.55
C ALA A 80 -16.51 -32.08 47.38
N LEU A 81 -17.51 -32.59 46.64
CA LEU A 81 -17.32 -33.40 45.44
C LEU A 81 -16.55 -32.64 44.36
N THR A 82 -16.93 -31.39 44.09
CA THR A 82 -16.27 -30.53 43.10
C THR A 82 -14.79 -30.32 43.43
N ARG A 83 -14.45 -30.10 44.71
CA ARG A 83 -13.06 -29.98 45.17
C ARG A 83 -12.27 -31.29 45.03
N ALA A 84 -12.89 -32.43 45.33
CA ALA A 84 -12.25 -33.74 45.19
C ALA A 84 -11.93 -34.03 43.71
N VAL A 85 -12.86 -33.75 42.80
CA VAL A 85 -12.66 -33.87 41.35
C VAL A 85 -11.54 -32.95 40.86
N ASP A 86 -11.54 -31.67 41.23
CA ASP A 86 -10.50 -30.72 40.82
C ASP A 86 -9.09 -31.11 41.30
N GLN A 87 -8.98 -31.63 42.54
CA GLN A 87 -7.72 -32.14 43.07
C GLN A 87 -7.27 -33.44 42.36
N GLY A 88 -8.23 -34.31 42.00
CA GLY A 88 -7.98 -35.53 41.23
C GLY A 88 -7.41 -35.23 39.84
N LEU A 89 -8.08 -34.36 39.09
CA LEU A 89 -7.68 -33.95 37.74
C LEU A 89 -6.30 -33.27 37.72
N SER A 90 -6.08 -32.30 38.62
CA SER A 90 -4.81 -31.56 38.69
C SER A 90 -3.62 -32.46 39.03
N SER A 91 -3.83 -33.50 39.83
CA SER A 91 -2.75 -34.43 40.24
C SER A 91 -2.18 -35.26 39.08
N ARG A 92 -2.98 -35.57 38.07
CA ARG A 92 -2.59 -36.41 36.92
C ARG A 92 -2.20 -35.59 35.70
N LYS A 93 -2.65 -34.33 35.60
CA LYS A 93 -2.46 -33.46 34.43
C LYS A 93 -1.01 -33.34 33.95
N ARG A 94 -0.03 -33.25 34.87
CA ARG A 94 1.39 -33.14 34.50
C ARG A 94 1.93 -34.41 33.84
N LEU A 95 1.66 -35.57 34.43
CA LEU A 95 2.10 -36.86 33.89
C LEU A 95 1.39 -37.16 32.56
N LEU A 96 0.12 -36.78 32.47
CA LEU A 96 -0.68 -36.96 31.28
C LEU A 96 -0.18 -36.10 30.12
N ARG A 97 0.25 -34.85 30.38
CA ARG A 97 0.86 -33.99 29.35
C ARG A 97 2.06 -34.66 28.68
N ASP A 98 2.96 -35.26 29.45
CA ASP A 98 4.15 -35.91 28.90
C ASP A 98 3.79 -37.17 28.09
N SER A 99 2.78 -37.93 28.53
CA SER A 99 2.27 -39.12 27.83
C SER A 99 1.57 -38.76 26.51
N ILE A 100 0.66 -37.78 26.55
CA ILE A 100 -0.04 -37.28 25.35
C ILE A 100 0.99 -36.71 24.36
N THR A 101 1.96 -35.91 24.82
CA THR A 101 3.00 -35.35 23.94
C THR A 101 3.78 -36.45 23.22
N ARG A 102 4.09 -37.56 23.91
CA ARG A 102 4.77 -38.70 23.30
C ARG A 102 3.90 -39.41 22.26
N GLN A 103 2.64 -39.69 22.60
CA GLN A 103 1.73 -40.41 21.69
C GLN A 103 1.37 -39.58 20.45
N VAL A 104 1.21 -38.26 20.60
CA VAL A 104 1.04 -37.33 19.48
C VAL A 104 2.29 -37.31 18.59
N ALA A 105 3.50 -37.34 19.18
CA ALA A 105 4.74 -37.42 18.41
C ALA A 105 4.90 -38.77 17.67
N GLU A 106 4.33 -39.85 18.21
CA GLU A 106 4.28 -41.19 17.59
C GLU A 106 3.13 -41.35 16.58
N GLN A 107 2.33 -40.30 16.33
CA GLN A 107 1.17 -40.31 15.44
C GLN A 107 0.13 -41.39 15.81
N ALA A 108 -0.08 -41.60 17.12
CA ALA A 108 -1.12 -42.49 17.61
C ALA A 108 -2.52 -41.92 17.27
N ASP A 109 -3.51 -42.80 17.16
CA ASP A 109 -4.90 -42.44 16.90
C ASP A 109 -5.44 -41.50 18.00
N ASN A 110 -6.03 -40.37 17.60
CA ASN A 110 -6.57 -39.36 18.52
C ASN A 110 -7.61 -39.95 19.49
N ALA A 111 -8.39 -40.94 19.04
CA ALA A 111 -9.34 -41.66 19.90
C ALA A 111 -8.63 -42.51 20.99
N ALA A 112 -7.49 -43.13 20.66
CA ALA A 112 -6.71 -43.89 21.63
C ALA A 112 -6.06 -42.98 22.68
N ILE A 113 -5.57 -41.80 22.25
CA ILE A 113 -4.99 -40.79 23.16
C ILE A 113 -6.08 -40.23 24.09
N ALA A 114 -7.26 -39.92 23.54
CA ALA A 114 -8.42 -39.45 24.32
C ALA A 114 -8.88 -40.51 25.33
N ALA A 115 -8.96 -41.78 24.95
CA ALA A 115 -9.30 -42.88 25.86
C ALA A 115 -8.32 -42.98 27.03
N MET A 116 -7.01 -43.00 26.75
CA MET A 116 -5.98 -43.00 27.79
C MET A 116 -6.12 -41.79 28.73
N ALA A 117 -6.37 -40.60 28.18
CA ALA A 117 -6.52 -39.37 28.94
C ALA A 117 -7.74 -39.41 29.88
N VAL A 118 -8.90 -39.83 29.35
CA VAL A 118 -10.15 -39.98 30.11
C VAL A 118 -9.98 -41.01 31.22
N ASP A 119 -9.38 -42.17 30.94
CA ASP A 119 -9.16 -43.24 31.91
C ASP A 119 -8.22 -42.79 33.03
N THR A 120 -7.08 -42.19 32.68
CA THR A 120 -6.07 -41.70 33.65
C THR A 120 -6.63 -40.60 34.57
N LEU A 121 -7.45 -39.71 34.01
CA LEU A 121 -8.09 -38.63 34.78
C LEU A 121 -9.18 -39.17 35.71
N THR A 122 -9.99 -40.11 35.22
CA THR A 122 -11.02 -40.80 36.00
C THR A 122 -10.41 -41.54 37.19
N GLU A 123 -9.33 -42.29 36.98
CA GLU A 123 -8.58 -42.94 38.06
C GLU A 123 -8.02 -41.94 39.09
N GLY A 124 -7.55 -40.78 38.62
CA GLY A 124 -7.08 -39.70 39.49
C GLY A 124 -8.16 -39.12 40.40
N VAL A 125 -9.41 -39.13 39.95
CA VAL A 125 -10.61 -38.72 40.71
C VAL A 125 -11.03 -39.83 41.68
N LEU A 126 -11.14 -41.08 41.22
CA LEU A 126 -11.54 -42.22 42.05
C LEU A 126 -10.54 -42.55 43.17
N GLY A 127 -9.27 -42.19 43.00
CA GLY A 127 -8.22 -42.33 44.02
C GLY A 127 -8.28 -41.28 45.15
N ARG A 128 -9.29 -40.41 45.18
CA ARG A 128 -9.48 -39.39 46.24
C ARG A 128 -10.30 -39.95 47.40
N ASN A 129 -10.26 -39.24 48.52
CA ASN A 129 -10.97 -39.63 49.75
C ASN A 129 -12.46 -39.32 49.59
N LEU A 130 -13.17 -40.24 48.94
CA LEU A 130 -14.61 -40.23 48.66
C LEU A 130 -15.27 -41.39 49.41
N ASP A 131 -16.55 -41.24 49.78
CA ASP A 131 -17.31 -42.33 50.40
C ASP A 131 -17.51 -43.49 49.41
N GLU A 132 -17.65 -44.72 49.90
CA GLU A 132 -17.77 -45.91 49.02
C GLU A 132 -19.00 -45.84 48.10
N ASP A 133 -20.12 -45.31 48.59
CA ASP A 133 -21.32 -45.08 47.77
C ASP A 133 -21.08 -44.02 46.67
N GLN A 134 -20.28 -42.99 46.98
CA GLN A 134 -19.92 -41.94 46.02
C GLN A 134 -18.96 -42.47 44.95
N LYS A 135 -17.98 -43.31 45.33
CA LYS A 135 -17.05 -43.95 44.39
C LYS A 135 -17.79 -44.85 43.41
N LEU A 136 -18.72 -45.68 43.89
CA LEU A 136 -19.50 -46.58 43.05
C LEU A 136 -20.38 -45.81 42.05
N ALA A 137 -21.03 -44.73 42.50
CA ALA A 137 -21.84 -43.87 41.65
C ALA A 137 -21.01 -43.14 40.57
N LEU A 138 -19.83 -42.63 40.94
CA LEU A 138 -18.90 -41.99 40.00
C LEU A 138 -18.31 -42.98 39.02
N GLN A 139 -18.00 -44.20 39.46
CA GLN A 139 -17.48 -45.26 38.59
C GLN A 139 -18.50 -45.66 37.52
N THR A 140 -19.77 -45.79 37.90
CA THR A 140 -20.87 -46.08 36.96
C THR A 140 -21.04 -44.94 35.96
N THR A 141 -21.13 -43.69 36.45
CA THR A 141 -21.23 -42.49 35.60
C THR A 141 -20.04 -42.36 34.64
N ALA A 142 -18.82 -42.65 35.11
CA ALA A 142 -17.63 -42.62 34.28
C ALA A 142 -17.66 -43.68 33.17
N GLN A 143 -18.09 -44.90 33.49
CA GLN A 143 -18.21 -45.99 32.51
C GLN A 143 -19.27 -45.68 31.44
N ASP A 144 -20.43 -45.16 31.84
CA ASP A 144 -21.51 -44.81 30.91
C ASP A 144 -21.12 -43.63 29.99
N ALA A 145 -20.36 -42.66 30.50
CA ALA A 145 -19.96 -41.48 29.74
C ALA A 145 -18.73 -41.72 28.84
N ARG A 146 -17.90 -42.73 29.13
CA ARG A 146 -16.56 -42.91 28.55
C ARG A 146 -16.54 -42.85 27.02
N ASP A 147 -17.31 -43.70 26.35
CA ASP A 147 -17.22 -43.86 24.89
C ASP A 147 -17.73 -42.60 24.16
N THR A 148 -18.74 -41.94 24.72
CA THR A 148 -19.24 -40.65 24.22
C THR A 148 -18.17 -39.57 24.34
N LEU A 149 -17.55 -39.44 25.53
CA LEU A 149 -16.48 -38.46 25.76
C LEU A 149 -15.29 -38.67 24.83
N VAL A 150 -14.85 -39.92 24.66
CA VAL A 150 -13.72 -40.26 23.78
C VAL A 150 -14.04 -39.91 22.33
N THR A 151 -15.25 -40.22 21.86
CA THR A 151 -15.68 -39.92 20.49
C THR A 151 -15.73 -38.41 20.23
N ASP A 152 -16.32 -37.64 21.14
CA ASP A 152 -16.45 -36.19 21.01
C ASP A 152 -15.08 -35.49 21.07
N LEU A 153 -14.20 -35.93 21.97
CA LEU A 153 -12.85 -35.38 22.11
C LEU A 153 -11.98 -35.68 20.88
N ALA A 154 -12.06 -36.90 20.33
CA ALA A 154 -11.36 -37.27 19.11
C ALA A 154 -11.84 -36.42 17.92
N ALA A 155 -13.16 -36.28 17.75
CA ALA A 155 -13.73 -35.46 16.68
C ALA A 155 -13.34 -33.98 16.81
N GLN A 156 -13.28 -33.45 18.04
CA GLN A 156 -12.82 -32.09 18.29
C GLN A 156 -11.33 -31.93 17.97
N ALA A 157 -10.48 -32.86 18.39
CA ALA A 157 -9.04 -32.87 18.10
C ALA A 157 -8.79 -32.92 16.58
N ASP A 158 -9.47 -33.82 15.86
CA ASP A 158 -9.37 -33.96 14.40
C ASP A 158 -9.83 -32.70 13.65
N SER A 159 -10.80 -31.96 14.21
CA SER A 159 -11.26 -30.70 13.61
C SER A 159 -10.23 -29.58 13.76
N LEU A 160 -9.54 -29.53 14.90
CA LEU A 160 -8.51 -28.54 15.21
C LEU A 160 -7.21 -28.82 14.45
N GLU A 161 -6.84 -30.09 14.32
CA GLU A 161 -5.70 -30.56 13.51
C GLU A 161 -5.85 -30.12 12.05
N ARG A 162 -7.00 -30.41 11.42
CA ARG A 162 -7.32 -29.97 10.06
C ARG A 162 -7.36 -28.44 9.90
N GLY A 163 -7.56 -27.71 11.01
CA GLY A 163 -7.54 -26.27 11.04
C GLY A 163 -6.14 -25.68 10.82
N VAL A 164 -5.08 -26.36 11.26
CA VAL A 164 -3.69 -25.86 11.21
C VAL A 164 -3.11 -26.07 9.81
N THR A 165 -3.18 -25.04 8.98
CA THR A 165 -2.61 -25.09 7.62
C THR A 165 -1.32 -24.29 7.50
N LEU A 166 -0.43 -24.73 6.62
CA LEU A 166 0.83 -24.04 6.32
C LEU A 166 0.61 -22.57 5.89
N SER A 167 -0.50 -22.29 5.20
CA SER A 167 -0.85 -20.93 4.79
C SER A 167 -1.26 -20.05 5.98
N GLN A 168 -1.99 -20.58 6.95
CA GLN A 168 -2.38 -19.83 8.15
C GLN A 168 -1.17 -19.55 9.04
N VAL A 169 -0.33 -20.55 9.29
CA VAL A 169 0.90 -20.38 10.07
C VAL A 169 1.78 -19.30 9.44
N ARG A 170 1.94 -19.32 8.10
CA ARG A 170 2.67 -18.28 7.36
C ARG A 170 2.12 -16.87 7.60
N LEU A 171 0.80 -16.70 7.59
CA LEU A 171 0.16 -15.39 7.75
C LEU A 171 0.26 -14.87 9.19
N ASN A 172 0.37 -15.77 10.17
CA ASN A 172 0.51 -15.44 11.58
C ASN A 172 1.97 -15.25 12.03
N LEU A 173 2.95 -15.39 11.11
CA LEU A 173 4.36 -15.15 11.42
C LEU A 173 4.58 -13.70 11.86
N GLN A 174 5.35 -13.51 12.92
CA GLN A 174 5.77 -12.18 13.36
C GLN A 174 7.08 -11.79 12.67
N VAL A 175 7.18 -10.52 12.24
CA VAL A 175 8.38 -9.99 11.54
C VAL A 175 9.66 -10.12 12.36
N THR A 176 9.53 -10.21 13.69
CA THR A 176 10.63 -10.40 14.64
C THR A 176 11.17 -11.83 14.70
N GLN A 177 10.47 -12.81 14.14
CA GLN A 177 10.90 -14.20 14.18
C GLN A 177 12.13 -14.44 13.31
N GLN A 178 13.01 -15.31 13.79
CA GLN A 178 14.20 -15.71 13.05
C GLN A 178 13.80 -16.36 11.71
N TYR A 179 14.47 -15.95 10.63
CA TYR A 179 14.18 -16.39 9.26
C TYR A 179 12.80 -16.00 8.71
N TYR A 180 12.10 -15.03 9.33
CA TYR A 180 10.80 -14.54 8.86
C TYR A 180 10.75 -14.28 7.34
N PRO A 181 11.68 -13.55 6.71
CA PRO A 181 11.59 -13.27 5.28
C PRO A 181 11.62 -14.55 4.42
N LEU A 182 12.42 -15.54 4.82
CA LEU A 182 12.55 -16.79 4.07
C LEU A 182 11.27 -17.63 4.19
N MET A 183 10.68 -17.70 5.40
CA MET A 183 9.44 -18.42 5.65
C MET A 183 8.23 -17.73 5.03
N TYR A 184 8.17 -16.40 5.03
CA TYR A 184 7.03 -15.67 4.47
C TYR A 184 7.09 -15.65 2.93
N TYR A 185 8.27 -15.41 2.34
CA TYR A 185 8.47 -15.26 0.90
C TYR A 185 9.00 -16.51 0.20
N TYR A 186 8.87 -17.71 0.81
CA TYR A 186 9.39 -18.95 0.22
C TYR A 186 8.85 -19.21 -1.20
N ALA A 187 7.53 -19.01 -1.43
CA ALA A 187 6.91 -19.31 -2.71
C ALA A 187 7.37 -18.34 -3.83
N PRO A 188 7.40 -17.01 -3.62
CA PRO A 188 8.04 -16.09 -4.55
C PRO A 188 9.51 -16.41 -4.82
N LEU A 189 10.29 -16.78 -3.80
CA LEU A 189 11.70 -17.15 -3.97
C LEU A 189 11.88 -18.38 -4.85
N LEU A 190 11.06 -19.42 -4.65
CA LEU A 190 11.08 -20.62 -5.48
C LEU A 190 10.71 -20.30 -6.94
N ALA A 191 9.64 -19.54 -7.15
CA ALA A 191 9.19 -19.16 -8.49
C ALA A 191 10.23 -18.29 -9.21
N PHE A 192 10.80 -17.31 -8.52
CA PHE A 192 11.84 -16.44 -9.05
C PHE A 192 13.12 -17.21 -9.38
N GLY A 193 13.57 -18.09 -8.48
CA GLY A 193 14.75 -18.90 -8.71
C GLY A 193 14.57 -19.87 -9.88
N ALA A 194 13.42 -20.54 -9.97
CA ALA A 194 13.08 -21.41 -11.11
C ALA A 194 13.04 -20.63 -12.43
N PHE A 195 12.43 -19.44 -12.44
CA PHE A 195 12.40 -18.57 -13.61
C PHE A 195 13.81 -18.20 -14.08
N LEU A 196 14.70 -17.81 -13.16
CA LEU A 196 16.08 -17.46 -13.51
C LEU A 196 16.87 -18.66 -14.04
N LEU A 197 16.65 -19.87 -13.50
CA LEU A 197 17.28 -21.08 -14.03
C LEU A 197 16.78 -21.42 -15.44
N VAL A 198 15.47 -21.29 -15.70
CA VAL A 198 14.91 -21.46 -17.05
C VAL A 198 15.50 -20.43 -18.01
N LEU A 199 15.65 -19.17 -17.58
CA LEU A 199 16.26 -18.12 -18.39
C LEU A 199 17.75 -18.39 -18.65
N ALA A 200 18.50 -18.84 -17.64
CA ALA A 200 19.90 -19.24 -17.78
C ALA A 200 20.06 -20.40 -18.76
N ALA A 201 19.21 -21.42 -18.65
CA ALA A 201 19.19 -22.57 -19.55
C ALA A 201 18.82 -22.16 -20.98
N ALA A 202 17.80 -21.31 -21.15
CA ALA A 202 17.41 -20.79 -22.45
C ALA A 202 18.54 -19.99 -23.11
N LEU A 203 19.22 -19.12 -22.36
CA LEU A 203 20.39 -18.38 -22.84
C LEU A 203 21.57 -19.30 -23.14
N LEU A 204 21.81 -20.33 -22.33
CA LEU A 204 22.85 -21.32 -22.58
C LEU A 204 22.58 -22.11 -23.86
N VAL A 205 21.35 -22.59 -24.06
CA VAL A 205 20.94 -23.28 -25.30
C VAL A 205 21.07 -22.35 -26.50
N ALA A 206 20.61 -21.10 -26.38
CA ALA A 206 20.76 -20.09 -27.43
C ALA A 206 22.24 -19.82 -27.73
N TYR A 207 23.09 -19.72 -26.71
CA TYR A 207 24.53 -19.52 -26.85
C TYR A 207 25.21 -20.71 -27.55
N LEU A 208 24.91 -21.95 -27.12
CA LEU A 208 25.50 -23.15 -27.71
C LEU A 208 25.07 -23.37 -29.16
N ARG A 209 23.80 -23.08 -29.51
CA ARG A 209 23.26 -23.24 -30.87
C ARG A 209 23.60 -22.09 -31.83
N SER A 210 24.15 -20.98 -31.36
CA SER A 210 24.36 -19.78 -32.17
C SER A 210 25.81 -19.60 -32.63
N ASP A 211 25.96 -19.11 -33.86
CA ASP A 211 27.24 -18.68 -34.43
C ASP A 211 27.76 -17.41 -33.74
N LEU A 212 29.06 -17.11 -33.93
CA LEU A 212 29.74 -15.99 -33.28
C LEU A 212 29.03 -14.63 -33.50
N GLU A 213 28.49 -14.41 -34.70
CA GLU A 213 27.72 -13.20 -35.03
C GLU A 213 26.42 -13.08 -34.22
N LYS A 214 25.67 -14.18 -34.10
CA LYS A 214 24.41 -14.21 -33.35
C LYS A 214 24.66 -14.01 -31.86
N ARG A 215 25.75 -14.57 -31.31
CA ARG A 215 26.19 -14.34 -29.92
C ARG A 215 26.55 -12.88 -29.68
N ALA A 216 27.23 -12.24 -30.63
CA ALA A 216 27.58 -10.83 -30.52
C ALA A 216 26.33 -9.92 -30.57
N ARG A 217 25.39 -10.17 -31.48
CA ARG A 217 24.11 -9.44 -31.55
C ARG A 217 23.28 -9.59 -30.27
N LEU A 218 23.29 -10.76 -29.63
CA LEU A 218 22.64 -10.97 -28.34
C LEU A 218 23.29 -10.11 -27.25
N GLY A 219 24.62 -10.10 -27.19
CA GLY A 219 25.37 -9.27 -26.24
C GLY A 219 25.16 -7.77 -26.43
N GLU A 220 25.03 -7.29 -27.68
CA GLU A 220 24.71 -5.89 -27.98
C GLU A 220 23.30 -5.49 -27.53
N ARG A 221 22.33 -6.43 -27.51
CA ARG A 221 20.98 -6.18 -26.98
C ARG A 221 20.93 -6.16 -25.46
N LEU A 222 21.76 -6.98 -24.81
CA LEU A 222 21.85 -7.04 -23.35
C LEU A 222 22.57 -5.82 -22.77
N GLU A 223 23.55 -5.25 -23.49
CA GLU A 223 24.35 -4.13 -22.97
C GLU A 223 23.52 -2.91 -22.52
N PRO A 224 22.55 -2.37 -23.29
CA PRO A 224 21.65 -1.33 -22.79
C PRO A 224 20.72 -1.81 -21.66
N MET A 225 20.31 -3.08 -21.68
CA MET A 225 19.43 -3.64 -20.64
C MET A 225 20.16 -3.69 -19.30
N ASP A 226 21.45 -4.03 -19.26
CA ASP A 226 22.26 -4.06 -18.03
C ASP A 226 22.23 -2.71 -17.29
N TYR A 227 22.38 -1.62 -18.04
CA TYR A 227 22.38 -0.27 -17.49
C TYR A 227 20.98 0.18 -17.03
N LEU A 228 19.93 -0.29 -17.70
CA LEU A 228 18.55 0.06 -17.37
C LEU A 228 17.91 -0.88 -16.34
N LEU A 229 18.48 -2.06 -16.10
CA LEU A 229 17.89 -3.09 -15.24
C LEU A 229 17.65 -2.59 -13.81
N PRO A 230 18.59 -1.91 -13.13
CA PRO A 230 18.34 -1.39 -11.78
C PRO A 230 17.17 -0.39 -11.76
N PHE A 231 17.05 0.45 -12.79
CA PHE A 231 15.95 1.39 -12.94
C PHE A 231 14.61 0.66 -13.14
N PHE A 232 14.53 -0.30 -14.06
CA PHE A 232 13.30 -1.06 -14.30
C PHE A 232 12.89 -1.91 -13.10
N VAL A 233 13.84 -2.52 -12.39
CA VAL A 233 13.57 -3.25 -11.15
C VAL A 233 13.00 -2.31 -10.10
N GLY A 234 13.59 -1.12 -9.91
CA GLY A 234 13.07 -0.11 -9.00
C GLY A 234 11.64 0.33 -9.36
N VAL A 235 11.38 0.65 -10.63
CA VAL A 235 10.05 1.04 -11.11
C VAL A 235 9.05 -0.11 -10.98
N ALA A 236 9.44 -1.34 -11.33
CA ALA A 236 8.55 -2.49 -11.24
C ALA A 236 8.14 -2.79 -9.79
N LEU A 237 9.10 -2.77 -8.85
CA LEU A 237 8.85 -3.11 -7.45
C LEU A 237 8.18 -1.98 -6.65
N PHE A 238 8.61 -0.74 -6.85
CA PHE A 238 8.16 0.39 -6.02
C PHE A 238 7.08 1.24 -6.68
N THR A 239 6.77 1.04 -7.96
CA THR A 239 5.73 1.80 -8.67
C THR A 239 4.68 0.89 -9.31
N LEU A 240 5.07 -0.03 -10.20
CA LEU A 240 4.09 -0.85 -10.93
C LEU A 240 3.41 -1.89 -10.03
N TYR A 241 4.18 -2.60 -9.20
CA TYR A 241 3.61 -3.61 -8.30
C TYR A 241 2.56 -3.02 -7.33
N PRO A 242 2.81 -1.89 -6.63
CA PRO A 242 1.79 -1.25 -5.80
C PRO A 242 0.56 -0.82 -6.60
N ILE A 243 0.73 -0.27 -7.81
CA ILE A 243 -0.40 0.10 -8.68
C ILE A 243 -1.26 -1.13 -9.01
N VAL A 244 -0.63 -2.20 -9.48
CA VAL A 244 -1.34 -3.45 -9.80
C VAL A 244 -2.01 -4.02 -8.54
N ARG A 245 -1.35 -3.95 -7.38
CA ARG A 245 -1.93 -4.42 -6.12
C ARG A 245 -3.15 -3.60 -5.69
N VAL A 246 -3.12 -2.27 -5.87
CA VAL A 246 -4.28 -1.40 -5.60
C VAL A 246 -5.44 -1.73 -6.55
N VAL A 247 -5.15 -1.96 -7.84
CA VAL A 247 -6.17 -2.41 -8.81
C VAL A 247 -6.75 -3.76 -8.39
N ILE A 248 -5.94 -4.73 -7.96
CA ILE A 248 -6.44 -6.02 -7.48
C ILE A 248 -7.29 -5.83 -6.21
N MET A 249 -6.80 -5.05 -5.26
CA MET A 249 -7.44 -4.81 -3.97
C MET A 249 -8.80 -4.11 -4.11
N SER A 250 -8.99 -3.26 -5.12
CA SER A 250 -10.29 -2.62 -5.36
C SER A 250 -11.39 -3.62 -5.71
N PHE A 251 -11.06 -4.80 -6.26
CA PHE A 251 -12.01 -5.88 -6.50
C PHE A 251 -12.11 -6.90 -5.35
N GLN A 252 -11.24 -6.81 -4.35
CA GLN A 252 -11.25 -7.71 -3.19
C GLN A 252 -12.15 -7.12 -2.11
N GLU A 253 -13.34 -7.69 -1.95
CA GLU A 253 -14.33 -7.20 -1.00
C GLU A 253 -13.90 -7.52 0.45
N ARG A 254 -14.03 -6.52 1.34
CA ARG A 254 -13.63 -6.60 2.76
C ARG A 254 -12.19 -7.09 2.95
N TYR A 255 -11.30 -6.62 2.07
CA TYR A 255 -9.88 -6.92 2.16
C TYR A 255 -9.28 -6.43 3.48
N LYS A 256 -8.58 -7.31 4.19
CA LYS A 256 -7.80 -6.98 5.39
C LYS A 256 -6.30 -7.07 5.15
N LEU A 257 -5.50 -6.39 5.98
CA LEU A 257 -4.04 -6.39 5.86
C LEU A 257 -3.43 -7.80 5.94
N GLU A 258 -4.07 -8.74 6.63
CA GLU A 258 -3.61 -10.13 6.73
C GLU A 258 -3.77 -10.90 5.39
N GLY A 259 -4.30 -10.26 4.34
CA GLY A 259 -4.48 -10.87 3.02
C GLY A 259 -5.78 -11.66 2.87
N THR A 260 -6.64 -11.65 3.89
CA THR A 260 -7.98 -12.23 3.84
C THR A 260 -8.96 -11.27 3.17
N TYR A 261 -9.88 -11.82 2.37
CA TYR A 261 -10.94 -11.07 1.70
C TYR A 261 -12.18 -11.98 1.58
N ALA A 262 -13.37 -11.38 1.56
CA ALA A 262 -14.62 -12.12 1.54
C ALA A 262 -14.96 -12.72 0.17
N GLY A 263 -14.59 -12.01 -0.90
CA GLY A 263 -14.85 -12.43 -2.28
C GLY A 263 -14.31 -11.44 -3.30
N TRP A 264 -14.39 -11.81 -4.57
CA TRP A 264 -14.11 -10.91 -5.70
C TRP A 264 -15.42 -10.29 -6.18
N GLY A 265 -15.42 -8.99 -6.43
CA GLY A 265 -16.61 -8.30 -6.91
C GLY A 265 -16.43 -6.80 -7.07
N PHE A 266 -17.54 -6.12 -7.35
CA PHE A 266 -17.62 -4.67 -7.50
C PHE A 266 -18.19 -3.97 -6.28
N GLY A 267 -18.48 -4.69 -5.18
CA GLY A 267 -19.13 -4.12 -3.99
C GLY A 267 -18.37 -2.94 -3.39
N ASN A 268 -17.04 -2.92 -3.46
CA ASN A 268 -16.24 -1.77 -3.03
C ASN A 268 -16.58 -0.49 -3.83
N TYR A 269 -16.78 -0.59 -5.14
CA TYR A 269 -17.14 0.55 -5.99
C TYR A 269 -18.57 1.02 -5.71
N GLU A 270 -19.50 0.09 -5.51
CA GLU A 270 -20.88 0.40 -5.14
C GLU A 270 -20.93 1.16 -3.80
N TYR A 271 -20.21 0.68 -2.79
CA TYR A 271 -20.15 1.35 -1.48
C TYR A 271 -19.49 2.73 -1.54
N VAL A 272 -18.53 2.95 -2.43
CA VAL A 272 -17.93 4.29 -2.61
C VAL A 272 -18.95 5.25 -3.22
N ILE A 273 -19.64 4.83 -4.29
CA ILE A 273 -20.55 5.71 -5.04
C ILE A 273 -21.87 5.94 -4.29
N ASN A 274 -22.50 4.86 -3.82
CA ASN A 274 -23.82 4.91 -3.20
C ASN A 274 -23.76 5.09 -1.68
N GLY A 275 -22.60 4.83 -1.07
CA GLY A 275 -22.46 4.80 0.38
C GLY A 275 -22.87 3.46 0.97
N VAL A 276 -22.62 3.29 2.27
CA VAL A 276 -23.15 2.15 3.03
C VAL A 276 -24.51 2.55 3.60
N PRO A 277 -25.55 1.71 3.45
CA PRO A 277 -26.86 2.00 4.06
C PRO A 277 -26.73 2.34 5.54
N GLY A 278 -27.33 3.46 5.95
CA GLY A 278 -27.26 3.95 7.34
C GLY A 278 -26.03 4.80 7.68
N THR A 279 -25.17 5.14 6.71
CA THR A 279 -24.00 6.01 6.91
C THR A 279 -24.03 7.24 6.02
N THR A 280 -23.34 8.31 6.44
CA THR A 280 -23.17 9.52 5.62
C THR A 280 -22.09 9.28 4.56
N ASN A 281 -22.45 9.37 3.27
CA ASN A 281 -21.47 9.25 2.18
C ASN A 281 -20.85 10.60 1.81
N TYR A 282 -19.55 10.76 2.06
CA TYR A 282 -18.78 11.96 1.72
C TYR A 282 -18.13 11.91 0.33
N PHE A 283 -18.31 10.85 -0.45
CA PHE A 283 -17.65 10.67 -1.75
C PHE A 283 -17.99 11.79 -2.76
N LEU A 284 -19.28 12.09 -2.97
CA LEU A 284 -19.70 13.13 -3.91
C LEU A 284 -19.24 14.53 -3.49
N GLN A 285 -19.24 14.80 -2.18
CA GLN A 285 -18.69 16.03 -1.64
C GLN A 285 -17.17 16.10 -1.87
N GLY A 286 -16.46 14.98 -1.64
CA GLY A 286 -15.04 14.78 -1.95
C GLY A 286 -14.71 15.14 -3.39
N LEU A 287 -15.46 14.56 -4.32
CA LEU A 287 -15.30 14.78 -5.76
C LEU A 287 -15.60 16.24 -6.15
N GLY A 288 -16.72 16.78 -5.67
CA GLY A 288 -17.12 18.16 -5.95
C GLY A 288 -16.11 19.19 -5.46
N ASN A 289 -15.64 19.05 -4.21
CA ASN A 289 -14.63 19.92 -3.64
C ASN A 289 -13.30 19.83 -4.38
N THR A 290 -12.86 18.63 -4.74
CA THR A 290 -11.62 18.45 -5.52
C THR A 290 -11.74 19.09 -6.90
N ILE A 291 -12.88 18.92 -7.60
CA ILE A 291 -13.10 19.55 -8.91
C ILE A 291 -13.11 21.08 -8.78
N LEU A 292 -13.85 21.63 -7.81
CA LEU A 292 -13.89 23.08 -7.58
C LEU A 292 -12.50 23.63 -7.25
N PHE A 293 -11.74 22.93 -6.41
CA PHE A 293 -10.37 23.30 -6.10
C PHE A 293 -9.47 23.34 -7.34
N VAL A 294 -9.55 22.32 -8.21
CA VAL A 294 -8.80 22.28 -9.47
C VAL A 294 -9.20 23.44 -10.38
N LEU A 295 -10.50 23.68 -10.56
CA LEU A 295 -11.03 24.72 -11.44
C LEU A 295 -10.67 26.14 -11.00
N TYR A 296 -10.50 26.39 -9.70
CA TYR A 296 -10.04 27.67 -9.20
C TYR A 296 -8.52 27.79 -9.19
N THR A 297 -7.84 26.82 -8.59
CA THR A 297 -6.39 26.90 -8.34
C THR A 297 -5.60 26.89 -9.63
N VAL A 298 -5.90 25.97 -10.57
CA VAL A 298 -5.07 25.79 -11.76
C VAL A 298 -5.07 27.03 -12.67
N PRO A 299 -6.22 27.62 -13.04
CA PRO A 299 -6.23 28.84 -13.85
C PRO A 299 -5.60 30.03 -13.13
N LEU A 300 -5.91 30.23 -11.83
CA LEU A 300 -5.34 31.34 -11.06
C LEU A 300 -3.82 31.25 -10.96
N THR A 301 -3.28 30.09 -10.61
CA THR A 301 -1.83 29.85 -10.58
C THR A 301 -1.20 30.11 -11.93
N THR A 302 -1.80 29.60 -13.01
CA THR A 302 -1.23 29.73 -14.36
C THR A 302 -1.21 31.18 -14.81
N VAL A 303 -2.30 31.92 -14.63
CA VAL A 303 -2.38 33.35 -15.01
C VAL A 303 -1.36 34.17 -14.22
N LEU A 304 -1.32 34.00 -12.90
CA LEU A 304 -0.38 34.71 -12.04
C LEU A 304 1.06 34.35 -12.39
N ALA A 305 1.36 33.07 -12.62
CA ALA A 305 2.70 32.63 -12.96
C ALA A 305 3.16 33.12 -14.34
N VAL A 306 2.28 33.18 -15.35
CA VAL A 306 2.62 33.77 -16.67
C VAL A 306 2.98 35.24 -16.51
N ILE A 307 2.20 36.00 -15.74
CA ILE A 307 2.47 37.42 -15.49
C ILE A 307 3.82 37.59 -14.77
N ILE A 308 4.04 36.84 -13.68
CA ILE A 308 5.26 36.94 -12.89
C ILE A 308 6.49 36.50 -13.71
N ALA A 309 6.40 35.37 -14.43
CA ALA A 309 7.48 34.88 -15.30
C ALA A 309 7.83 35.89 -16.39
N TYR A 310 6.82 36.52 -17.03
CA TYR A 310 7.03 37.56 -18.02
C TYR A 310 7.74 38.80 -17.44
N LEU A 311 7.36 39.25 -16.24
CA LEU A 311 8.01 40.38 -15.56
C LEU A 311 9.47 40.05 -15.20
N LEU A 312 9.73 38.83 -14.71
CA LEU A 312 11.07 38.37 -14.35
C LEU A 312 11.98 38.19 -15.55
N ASN A 313 11.43 37.87 -16.72
CA ASN A 313 12.19 37.71 -17.96
C ASN A 313 12.80 39.03 -18.48
N GLN A 314 12.35 40.19 -18.00
CA GLN A 314 12.81 41.51 -18.47
C GLN A 314 14.18 41.95 -17.93
N LYS A 315 15.03 41.00 -17.47
CA LYS A 315 16.39 41.27 -16.92
C LYS A 315 16.39 42.38 -15.84
N LEU A 316 15.50 42.26 -14.85
CA LEU A 316 15.41 43.21 -13.74
C LEU A 316 16.73 43.31 -12.95
N ARG A 317 17.11 44.54 -12.55
CA ARG A 317 18.36 44.86 -11.83
C ARG A 317 18.53 44.13 -10.49
N PHE A 318 17.47 43.52 -9.95
CA PHE A 318 17.46 42.72 -8.73
C PHE A 318 16.93 41.28 -8.94
N SER A 319 17.04 40.74 -10.16
CA SER A 319 16.47 39.43 -10.51
C SER A 319 16.89 38.30 -9.54
N ALA A 320 18.14 38.28 -9.09
CA ALA A 320 18.64 37.28 -8.14
C ALA A 320 17.91 37.31 -6.78
N LEU A 321 17.60 38.49 -6.24
CA LEU A 321 16.88 38.62 -4.97
C LEU A 321 15.43 38.12 -5.13
N PHE A 322 14.75 38.53 -6.20
CA PHE A 322 13.39 38.07 -6.49
C PHE A 322 13.35 36.55 -6.68
N GLN A 323 14.33 35.99 -7.40
CA GLN A 323 14.52 34.54 -7.53
C GLN A 323 14.58 33.89 -6.15
N THR A 324 15.53 34.27 -5.31
CA THR A 324 15.66 33.68 -3.98
C THR A 324 14.35 33.72 -3.17
N THR A 325 13.61 34.84 -3.19
CA THR A 325 12.35 34.98 -2.46
C THR A 325 11.25 34.05 -2.97
N TYR A 326 11.03 33.95 -4.29
CA TYR A 326 9.97 33.08 -4.81
C TYR A 326 10.38 31.59 -4.83
N PHE A 327 11.67 31.27 -4.81
CA PHE A 327 12.16 29.89 -4.69
C PHE A 327 12.11 29.35 -3.26
N LEU A 328 12.21 30.23 -2.25
CA LEU A 328 12.27 29.84 -0.84
C LEU A 328 11.13 28.87 -0.42
N PRO A 329 9.87 29.06 -0.83
CA PRO A 329 8.78 28.14 -0.52
C PRO A 329 9.01 26.71 -1.01
N MET A 330 9.69 26.52 -2.15
CA MET A 330 9.89 25.19 -2.75
C MET A 330 10.86 24.32 -1.95
N VAL A 331 11.79 24.95 -1.21
CA VAL A 331 12.81 24.26 -0.40
C VAL A 331 12.29 23.93 1.00
N THR A 332 11.15 24.51 1.39
CA THR A 332 10.57 24.32 2.73
C THR A 332 9.48 23.23 2.72
N SER A 333 9.32 22.53 3.85
CA SER A 333 8.28 21.52 3.99
C SER A 333 6.90 22.16 3.94
N ILE A 334 6.02 21.66 3.07
CA ILE A 334 4.65 22.13 2.93
C ILE A 334 3.87 22.07 4.27
N THR A 335 4.20 21.12 5.14
CA THR A 335 3.62 21.00 6.49
C THR A 335 4.01 22.18 7.37
N ALA A 336 5.29 22.55 7.39
CA ALA A 336 5.77 23.68 8.19
C ALA A 336 5.18 24.99 7.68
N VAL A 337 5.17 25.16 6.37
CA VAL A 337 4.59 26.34 5.72
C VAL A 337 3.08 26.42 5.94
N GLY A 338 2.37 25.29 5.91
CA GLY A 338 0.94 25.25 6.22
C GLY A 338 0.61 25.70 7.64
N LEU A 339 1.49 25.46 8.63
CA LEU A 339 1.32 26.00 9.99
C LEU A 339 1.44 27.52 10.02
N VAL A 340 2.38 28.08 9.25
CA VAL A 340 2.50 29.54 9.09
C VAL A 340 1.27 30.12 8.41
N TRP A 341 0.74 29.46 7.37
CA TRP A 341 -0.50 29.88 6.74
C TRP A 341 -1.70 29.78 7.67
N ARG A 342 -1.78 28.75 8.51
CA ARG A 342 -2.80 28.65 9.55
C ARG A 342 -2.71 29.81 10.56
N TRP A 343 -1.50 30.29 10.88
CA TRP A 343 -1.30 31.51 11.66
C TRP A 343 -1.74 32.76 10.89
N ILE A 344 -1.38 32.89 9.60
CA ILE A 344 -1.78 34.02 8.75
C ILE A 344 -3.31 34.14 8.65
N PHE A 345 -4.01 33.01 8.54
CA PHE A 345 -5.47 32.91 8.50
C PHE A 345 -6.14 32.99 9.87
N ASN A 346 -5.39 33.15 10.96
CA ASN A 346 -5.98 33.23 12.29
C ASN A 346 -6.90 34.45 12.42
N ARG A 347 -8.08 34.26 13.02
CA ARG A 347 -9.07 35.32 13.15
C ARG A 347 -8.57 36.52 13.98
N ASN A 348 -7.91 36.25 15.11
CA ASN A 348 -7.65 37.24 16.15
C ASN A 348 -6.29 37.92 16.00
N PHE A 349 -5.28 37.16 15.57
CA PHE A 349 -3.89 37.64 15.47
C PHE A 349 -3.23 37.29 14.12
N GLY A 350 -4.03 36.94 13.12
CA GLY A 350 -3.53 36.61 11.78
C GLY A 350 -3.21 37.86 10.96
N VAL A 351 -2.13 37.75 10.17
CA VAL A 351 -1.65 38.82 9.29
C VAL A 351 -2.71 39.25 8.28
N LEU A 352 -3.50 38.31 7.75
CA LEU A 352 -4.49 38.63 6.74
C LEU A 352 -5.60 39.54 7.31
N ASN A 353 -6.08 39.25 8.51
CA ASN A 353 -7.07 40.10 9.19
C ASN A 353 -6.47 41.43 9.66
N ALA A 354 -5.19 41.48 10.02
CA ALA A 354 -4.52 42.75 10.33
C ALA A 354 -4.47 43.68 9.10
N ILE A 355 -4.16 43.14 7.92
CA ILE A 355 -4.21 43.88 6.66
C ILE A 355 -5.63 44.34 6.34
N LEU A 356 -6.62 43.47 6.49
CA LEU A 356 -8.03 43.83 6.25
C LEU A 356 -8.53 44.90 7.22
N GLY A 357 -8.14 44.83 8.49
CA GLY A 357 -8.45 45.84 9.50
C GLY A 357 -7.89 47.21 9.16
N PHE A 358 -6.72 47.29 8.51
CA PHE A 358 -6.16 48.55 8.01
C PHE A 358 -7.07 49.23 6.97
N PHE A 359 -7.79 48.43 6.18
CA PHE A 359 -8.79 48.93 5.21
C PHE A 359 -10.21 49.05 5.80
N GLY A 360 -10.36 48.92 7.12
CA GLY A 360 -11.65 49.05 7.82
C GLY A 360 -12.58 47.84 7.70
N VAL A 361 -12.07 46.67 7.31
CA VAL A 361 -12.85 45.44 7.20
C VAL A 361 -12.83 44.67 8.52
N ASN A 362 -14.00 44.20 8.97
CA ASN A 362 -14.14 43.41 10.20
C ASN A 362 -13.37 42.07 10.12
N PRO A 363 -12.83 41.55 11.24
CA PRO A 363 -12.09 40.29 11.24
C PRO A 363 -12.92 39.11 10.73
N ILE A 364 -12.43 38.44 9.69
CA ILE A 364 -13.07 37.27 9.07
C ILE A 364 -12.57 36.00 9.74
N ASP A 365 -13.47 35.07 10.03
CA ASP A 365 -13.10 33.74 10.50
C ASP A 365 -12.79 32.81 9.32
N TRP A 366 -11.53 32.78 8.90
CA TRP A 366 -11.10 32.02 7.72
C TRP A 366 -11.16 30.50 7.92
N LEU A 367 -10.77 30.04 9.11
CA LEU A 367 -10.54 28.63 9.38
C LEU A 367 -11.75 27.91 9.97
N HIS A 368 -12.58 28.60 10.76
CA HIS A 368 -13.71 27.97 11.44
C HIS A 368 -15.06 28.19 10.72
N ALA A 369 -15.18 29.19 9.84
CA ALA A 369 -16.38 29.36 9.04
C ALA A 369 -16.33 28.51 7.76
N SER A 370 -17.32 27.64 7.57
CA SER A 370 -17.40 26.70 6.45
C SER A 370 -17.48 27.38 5.07
N GLN A 371 -18.08 28.55 4.99
CA GLN A 371 -18.16 29.32 3.74
C GLN A 371 -16.78 29.76 3.20
N ASN A 372 -15.77 29.90 4.06
CA ASN A 372 -14.46 30.43 3.70
C ASN A 372 -13.44 29.32 3.37
N SER A 373 -13.74 28.07 3.70
CA SER A 373 -12.74 27.00 3.70
C SER A 373 -12.15 26.71 2.30
N MET A 374 -12.98 26.80 1.24
CA MET A 374 -12.49 26.67 -0.13
C MET A 374 -11.58 27.84 -0.53
N ALA A 375 -11.90 29.07 -0.13
CA ALA A 375 -11.08 30.24 -0.43
C ALA A 375 -9.70 30.14 0.24
N VAL A 376 -9.65 29.74 1.52
CA VAL A 376 -8.40 29.49 2.25
C VAL A 376 -7.56 28.45 1.52
N LEU A 377 -8.17 27.32 1.13
CA LEU A 377 -7.48 26.25 0.44
C LEU A 377 -6.93 26.70 -0.92
N VAL A 378 -7.73 27.42 -1.72
CA VAL A 378 -7.33 27.97 -3.02
C VAL A 378 -6.19 28.98 -2.88
N ILE A 379 -6.27 29.93 -1.94
CA ILE A 379 -5.20 30.91 -1.71
C ILE A 379 -3.89 30.21 -1.40
N PHE A 380 -3.92 29.23 -0.49
CA PHE A 380 -2.74 28.48 -0.11
C PHE A 380 -2.21 27.62 -1.27
N GLY A 381 -3.11 26.92 -1.97
CA GLY A 381 -2.76 26.06 -3.12
C GLY A 381 -2.19 26.83 -4.31
N VAL A 382 -2.70 28.04 -4.57
CA VAL A 382 -2.15 28.93 -5.59
C VAL A 382 -0.73 29.32 -5.21
N TRP A 383 -0.54 29.80 -3.98
CA TRP A 383 0.77 30.21 -3.49
C TRP A 383 1.79 29.06 -3.49
N SER A 384 1.40 27.85 -3.09
CA SER A 384 2.31 26.70 -3.05
C SER A 384 2.74 26.23 -4.44
N SER A 385 1.86 26.41 -5.45
CA SER A 385 2.10 25.97 -6.82
C SER A 385 2.85 27.01 -7.67
N LEU A 386 2.84 28.28 -7.26
CA LEU A 386 3.46 29.39 -7.99
C LEU A 386 4.96 29.19 -8.28
N PRO A 387 5.83 28.84 -7.29
CA PRO A 387 7.27 28.75 -7.51
C PRO A 387 7.64 27.85 -8.67
N PHE A 388 7.16 26.59 -8.63
CA PHE A 388 7.43 25.60 -9.67
C PHE A 388 6.89 26.03 -11.03
N THR A 389 5.68 26.60 -11.04
CA THR A 389 5.03 27.05 -12.27
C THR A 389 5.77 28.21 -12.94
N ILE A 390 6.22 29.19 -12.15
CA ILE A 390 6.98 30.35 -12.65
C ILE A 390 8.29 29.89 -13.32
N ILE A 391 8.99 28.93 -12.72
CA ILE A 391 10.27 28.42 -13.25
C ILE A 391 10.09 27.76 -14.61
N LEU A 392 9.07 26.89 -14.74
CA LEU A 392 8.78 26.22 -16.00
C LEU A 392 8.43 27.24 -17.09
N LEU A 393 7.57 28.21 -16.78
CA LEU A 393 7.19 29.26 -17.73
C LEU A 393 8.35 30.19 -18.07
N LEU A 394 9.22 30.52 -17.11
CA LEU A 394 10.41 31.33 -17.34
C LEU A 394 11.40 30.61 -18.26
N SER A 395 11.63 29.31 -18.06
CA SER A 395 12.43 28.49 -18.98
C SER A 395 11.82 28.45 -20.38
N GLY A 396 10.49 28.31 -20.48
CA GLY A 396 9.77 28.41 -21.76
C GLY A 396 9.96 29.77 -22.44
N LEU A 397 9.87 30.87 -21.70
CA LEU A 397 10.09 32.23 -22.19
C LEU A 397 11.52 32.45 -22.69
N GLN A 398 12.51 31.89 -22.00
CA GLN A 398 13.93 31.98 -22.36
C GLN A 398 14.28 31.23 -23.66
N ASN A 399 13.47 30.26 -24.06
CA ASN A 399 13.63 29.55 -25.33
C ASN A 399 13.06 30.31 -26.54
N ILE A 400 12.32 31.41 -26.32
CA ILE A 400 11.76 32.22 -27.42
C ILE A 400 12.86 33.16 -27.94
N ASP A 401 13.12 33.10 -29.26
CA ASP A 401 14.11 33.95 -29.93
C ASP A 401 13.82 35.45 -29.71
N GLU A 402 14.85 36.20 -29.27
CA GLU A 402 14.76 37.65 -29.03
C GLU A 402 14.44 38.44 -30.30
N THR A 403 14.71 37.88 -31.48
CA THR A 403 14.43 38.47 -32.79
C THR A 403 12.95 38.80 -32.97
N TYR A 404 12.03 37.93 -32.52
CA TYR A 404 10.57 38.21 -32.59
C TYR A 404 10.20 39.48 -31.82
N TYR A 405 10.82 39.70 -30.66
CA TYR A 405 10.58 40.88 -29.83
C TYR A 405 11.21 42.14 -30.43
N THR A 406 12.36 42.02 -31.09
CA THR A 406 13.04 43.13 -31.73
C THR A 406 12.28 43.62 -32.94
N VAL A 407 11.86 42.72 -33.84
CA VAL A 407 11.06 43.06 -35.03
C VAL A 407 9.73 43.72 -34.63
N ALA A 408 9.02 43.14 -33.66
CA ALA A 408 7.74 43.72 -33.22
C ALA A 408 7.90 45.13 -32.60
N ARG A 409 9.02 45.41 -31.93
CA ARG A 409 9.33 46.74 -31.39
C ARG A 409 9.65 47.75 -32.51
N VAL A 410 10.34 47.33 -33.56
CA VAL A 410 10.59 48.15 -34.77
C VAL A 410 9.27 48.50 -35.47
N ASP A 411 8.32 47.57 -35.52
CA ASP A 411 6.97 47.79 -36.05
C ASP A 411 6.04 48.64 -35.14
N GLY A 412 6.57 49.21 -34.04
CA GLY A 412 5.83 50.07 -33.13
C GLY A 412 4.81 49.33 -32.24
N ALA A 413 4.92 48.01 -32.08
CA ALA A 413 4.02 47.27 -31.20
C ALA A 413 4.28 47.60 -29.72
N ARG A 414 3.21 47.96 -29.00
CA ARG A 414 3.26 48.18 -27.53
C ARG A 414 3.46 46.86 -26.78
N ALA A 415 4.04 46.93 -25.58
CA ALA A 415 4.34 45.76 -24.74
C ALA A 415 3.16 44.82 -24.51
N LEU A 416 1.94 45.34 -24.27
CA LEU A 416 0.74 44.49 -24.10
C LEU A 416 0.35 43.74 -25.39
N ARG A 417 0.58 44.35 -26.56
CA ARG A 417 0.33 43.71 -27.85
C ARG A 417 1.34 42.60 -28.11
N ILE A 418 2.62 42.86 -27.81
CA ILE A 418 3.69 41.86 -27.89
C ILE A 418 3.38 40.69 -26.95
N PHE A 419 3.01 40.96 -25.70
CA PHE A 419 2.65 39.92 -24.73
C PHE A 419 1.49 39.04 -25.22
N ARG A 420 0.37 39.63 -25.64
CA ARG A 420 -0.83 38.85 -26.02
C ARG A 420 -0.70 38.18 -27.39
N ARG A 421 0.01 38.76 -28.36
CA ARG A 421 0.08 38.24 -29.74
C ARG A 421 1.34 37.48 -30.08
N ILE A 422 2.43 37.62 -29.31
CA ILE A 422 3.71 36.95 -29.58
C ILE A 422 4.05 36.04 -28.41
N THR A 423 4.19 36.61 -27.21
CA THR A 423 4.66 35.86 -26.04
C THR A 423 3.71 34.73 -25.63
N VAL A 424 2.43 35.03 -25.38
CA VAL A 424 1.46 34.01 -24.92
C VAL A 424 1.27 32.88 -25.94
N PRO A 425 1.12 33.15 -27.26
CA PRO A 425 1.02 32.09 -28.25
C PRO A 425 2.28 31.23 -28.35
N LEU A 426 3.48 31.83 -28.38
CA LEU A 426 4.74 31.07 -28.44
C LEU A 426 5.02 30.30 -27.14
N LEU A 427 4.50 30.76 -26.00
CA LEU A 427 4.58 30.07 -24.72
C LEU A 427 3.49 29.00 -24.54
N ALA A 428 2.52 28.88 -25.46
CA ALA A 428 1.38 27.96 -25.34
C ALA A 428 1.77 26.48 -25.08
N PRO A 429 2.86 25.92 -25.65
CA PRO A 429 3.30 24.56 -25.33
C PRO A 429 3.69 24.40 -23.85
N THR A 430 4.40 25.40 -23.29
CA THR A 430 4.81 25.40 -21.89
C THR A 430 3.62 25.65 -20.95
N ILE A 431 2.72 26.57 -21.31
CA ILE A 431 1.46 26.79 -20.58
C ILE A 431 0.65 25.49 -20.55
N SER A 432 0.59 24.78 -21.68
CA SER A 432 -0.14 23.51 -21.80
C SER A 432 0.42 22.44 -20.87
N LEU A 433 1.75 22.28 -20.84
CA LEU A 433 2.46 21.37 -19.95
C LEU A 433 2.18 21.70 -18.47
N VAL A 434 2.31 22.98 -18.11
CA VAL A 434 2.05 23.47 -16.74
C VAL A 434 0.61 23.19 -16.32
N LEU A 435 -0.37 23.46 -17.18
CA LEU A 435 -1.77 23.20 -16.87
C LEU A 435 -2.02 21.72 -16.56
N ILE A 436 -1.38 20.80 -17.29
CA ILE A 436 -1.51 19.35 -17.05
C ILE A 436 -0.90 19.00 -15.69
N ILE A 437 0.34 19.44 -15.43
CA ILE A 437 1.03 19.14 -14.17
C ILE A 437 0.27 19.71 -12.97
N ASN A 438 -0.15 20.97 -13.05
CA ASN A 438 -0.89 21.63 -11.97
C ASN A 438 -2.26 20.98 -11.74
N SER A 439 -2.93 20.51 -12.80
CA SER A 439 -4.19 19.78 -12.65
C SER A 439 -3.99 18.46 -11.91
N ILE A 440 -3.03 17.64 -12.33
CA ILE A 440 -2.72 16.35 -11.67
C ILE A 440 -2.38 16.58 -10.20
N SER A 441 -1.58 17.61 -9.89
CA SER A 441 -1.22 17.97 -8.51
C SER A 441 -2.44 18.44 -7.70
N ALA A 442 -3.28 19.31 -8.27
CA ALA A 442 -4.46 19.84 -7.58
C ALA A 442 -5.53 18.76 -7.30
N PHE A 443 -5.71 17.78 -8.19
CA PHE A 443 -6.57 16.62 -7.93
C PHE A 443 -6.09 15.79 -6.74
N LYS A 444 -4.78 15.84 -6.44
CA LYS A 444 -4.14 15.09 -5.36
C LYS A 444 -3.99 15.88 -4.05
N VAL A 445 -4.69 17.01 -3.92
CA VAL A 445 -4.61 17.89 -2.74
C VAL A 445 -4.98 17.12 -1.46
N PHE A 446 -4.10 17.17 -0.47
CA PHE A 446 -4.27 16.45 0.79
C PHE A 446 -3.56 17.14 1.93
N THR A 447 -2.25 17.32 1.78
CA THR A 447 -1.41 17.86 2.85
C THR A 447 -1.84 19.28 3.21
N GLU A 448 -2.24 20.07 2.21
CA GLU A 448 -2.78 21.41 2.36
C GLU A 448 -4.04 21.42 3.23
N VAL A 449 -4.99 20.54 2.93
CA VAL A 449 -6.25 20.40 3.69
C VAL A 449 -5.94 20.00 5.13
N LYS A 450 -5.15 18.93 5.31
CA LYS A 450 -4.87 18.36 6.62
C LYS A 450 -4.14 19.36 7.53
N VAL A 451 -3.20 20.13 7.01
CA VAL A 451 -2.40 21.06 7.82
C VAL A 451 -3.20 22.32 8.17
N LEU A 452 -3.91 22.92 7.21
CA LEU A 452 -4.67 24.16 7.42
C LEU A 452 -5.77 23.98 8.48
N PHE A 453 -6.46 22.84 8.46
CA PHE A 453 -7.61 22.57 9.32
C PHE A 453 -7.29 21.63 10.49
N GLY A 454 -6.00 21.48 10.83
CA GLY A 454 -5.57 20.80 12.06
C GLY A 454 -5.87 19.31 12.11
N GLY A 455 -5.83 18.63 10.97
CA GLY A 455 -6.07 17.19 10.83
C GLY A 455 -7.41 16.85 10.19
N TYR A 456 -8.39 17.76 10.27
CA TYR A 456 -9.76 17.55 9.80
C TYR A 456 -10.00 18.16 8.42
N PRO A 457 -11.01 17.70 7.66
CA PRO A 457 -11.31 18.23 6.33
C PRO A 457 -12.22 19.46 6.44
N GLY A 458 -11.71 20.54 7.01
CA GLY A 458 -12.45 21.78 7.23
C GLY A 458 -13.40 21.78 8.42
N PRO A 459 -13.97 22.94 8.79
CA PRO A 459 -15.02 23.04 9.81
C PRO A 459 -16.26 22.27 9.35
N VAL A 460 -16.87 21.50 10.26
CA VAL A 460 -18.04 20.65 9.96
C VAL A 460 -17.84 19.69 8.77
N LEU A 461 -16.60 19.25 8.51
CA LEU A 461 -16.24 18.32 7.43
C LEU A 461 -16.58 18.82 6.01
N ASN A 462 -16.68 20.14 5.84
CA ASN A 462 -17.09 20.74 4.58
C ASN A 462 -16.04 20.63 3.45
N MET A 463 -14.74 20.52 3.78
CA MET A 463 -13.61 20.42 2.86
C MET A 463 -13.10 18.98 2.70
N TYR A 464 -14.03 18.03 2.72
CA TYR A 464 -13.73 16.66 2.35
C TYR A 464 -13.24 16.64 0.89
N THR A 465 -12.04 16.11 0.62
CA THR A 465 -11.49 15.96 -0.75
C THR A 465 -11.32 14.50 -1.10
N MET A 466 -11.16 14.17 -2.38
CA MET A 466 -11.00 12.77 -2.83
C MET A 466 -9.82 12.05 -2.17
N VAL A 467 -8.67 12.70 -2.01
CA VAL A 467 -7.52 12.08 -1.32
C VAL A 467 -7.75 11.99 0.17
N TYR A 468 -8.44 12.97 0.78
CA TYR A 468 -8.84 12.86 2.18
C TYR A 468 -9.81 11.68 2.40
N TYR A 469 -10.75 11.46 1.49
CA TYR A 469 -11.65 10.30 1.51
C TYR A 469 -10.88 8.98 1.49
N ILE A 470 -9.90 8.85 0.59
CA ILE A 470 -9.05 7.65 0.52
C ILE A 470 -8.28 7.45 1.84
N TYR A 471 -7.75 8.53 2.40
CA TYR A 471 -7.07 8.51 3.69
C TYR A 471 -8.01 8.05 4.83
N ASP A 472 -9.21 8.61 4.89
CA ASP A 472 -10.21 8.31 5.93
C ASP A 472 -10.70 6.85 5.85
N MET A 473 -10.91 6.34 4.63
CA MET A 473 -11.25 4.92 4.43
C MET A 473 -10.12 4.00 4.87
N MET A 474 -8.86 4.40 4.66
CA MET A 474 -7.69 3.59 4.98
C MET A 474 -7.37 3.57 6.48
N TYR A 475 -7.42 4.72 7.14
CA TYR A 475 -6.95 4.86 8.53
C TYR A 475 -8.08 4.83 9.56
N GLU A 476 -9.15 5.61 9.35
CA GLU A 476 -10.23 5.71 10.32
C GLU A 476 -11.18 4.50 10.20
N HIS A 477 -11.57 4.14 8.98
CA HIS A 477 -12.49 3.03 8.74
C HIS A 477 -11.78 1.68 8.55
N ARG A 478 -10.47 1.67 8.25
CA ARG A 478 -9.67 0.46 7.95
C ARG A 478 -10.24 -0.41 6.81
N GLU A 479 -10.98 0.21 5.90
CA GLU A 479 -11.59 -0.42 4.73
C GLU A 479 -10.69 -0.25 3.49
N LEU A 480 -9.63 -1.05 3.43
CA LEU A 480 -8.60 -0.93 2.38
C LEU A 480 -9.15 -1.17 0.96
N GLY A 481 -10.07 -2.12 0.79
CA GLY A 481 -10.72 -2.39 -0.50
C GLY A 481 -11.50 -1.18 -1.03
N ARG A 482 -12.20 -0.47 -0.14
CA ARG A 482 -12.93 0.76 -0.49
C ARG A 482 -11.98 1.92 -0.78
N ALA A 483 -10.92 2.08 0.01
CA ALA A 483 -9.88 3.07 -0.25
C ALA A 483 -9.23 2.85 -1.62
N ALA A 484 -8.93 1.59 -1.97
CA ALA A 484 -8.39 1.21 -3.27
C ALA A 484 -9.38 1.52 -4.41
N ALA A 485 -10.66 1.18 -4.25
CA ALA A 485 -11.69 1.50 -5.25
C ALA A 485 -11.83 3.02 -5.48
N ALA A 486 -11.86 3.82 -4.41
CA ALA A 486 -11.89 5.28 -4.51
C ALA A 486 -10.64 5.85 -5.19
N ALA A 487 -9.45 5.27 -4.93
CA ALA A 487 -8.21 5.65 -5.61
C ALA A 487 -8.25 5.34 -7.12
N ILE A 488 -8.82 4.20 -7.52
CA ILE A 488 -9.00 3.86 -8.94
C ILE A 488 -10.00 4.81 -9.60
N ILE A 489 -11.11 5.15 -8.95
CA ILE A 489 -12.07 6.13 -9.46
C ILE A 489 -11.39 7.49 -9.66
N LEU A 490 -10.65 7.99 -8.67
CA LEU A 490 -9.90 9.24 -8.78
C LEU A 490 -8.88 9.19 -9.92
N PHE A 491 -8.14 8.10 -10.07
CA PHE A 491 -7.21 7.90 -11.17
C PHE A 491 -7.90 8.01 -12.54
N LEU A 492 -9.06 7.36 -12.71
CA LEU A 492 -9.83 7.44 -13.95
C LEU A 492 -10.32 8.86 -14.22
N PHE A 493 -10.78 9.60 -13.19
CA PHE A 493 -11.14 11.01 -13.34
C PHE A 493 -9.97 11.88 -13.79
N ILE A 494 -8.80 11.73 -13.16
CA ILE A 494 -7.59 12.46 -13.55
C ILE A 494 -7.19 12.11 -14.99
N LEU A 495 -7.26 10.83 -15.36
CA LEU A 495 -6.93 10.36 -16.71
C LEU A 495 -7.87 10.97 -17.76
N VAL A 496 -9.19 10.90 -17.54
CA VAL A 496 -10.20 11.47 -18.45
C VAL A 496 -10.04 12.98 -18.55
N PHE A 497 -9.87 13.69 -17.43
CA PHE A 497 -9.65 15.12 -17.41
C PHE A 497 -8.39 15.51 -18.19
N THR A 498 -7.28 14.78 -17.96
CA THR A 498 -6.00 15.03 -18.64
C THR A 498 -6.09 14.74 -20.13
N MET A 499 -6.79 13.68 -20.54
CA MET A 499 -7.04 13.37 -21.94
C MET A 499 -7.88 14.45 -22.63
N LEU A 500 -8.96 14.90 -21.98
CA LEU A 500 -9.80 15.99 -22.46
C LEU A 500 -8.99 17.28 -22.61
N GLN A 501 -8.22 17.62 -21.60
CA GLN A 501 -7.35 18.80 -21.62
C GLN A 501 -6.33 18.72 -22.75
N ARG A 502 -5.65 17.59 -22.93
CA ARG A 502 -4.68 17.37 -24.02
C ARG A 502 -5.36 17.45 -25.40
N TYR A 503 -6.57 16.92 -25.53
CA TYR A 503 -7.37 17.01 -26.76
C TYR A 503 -7.72 18.46 -27.12
N ILE A 504 -8.17 19.26 -26.14
CA ILE A 504 -8.45 20.68 -26.34
C ILE A 504 -7.18 21.45 -26.71
N GLN A 505 -6.07 21.20 -26.01
CA GLN A 505 -4.78 21.87 -26.25
C GLN A 505 -4.17 21.51 -27.62
N HIS A 506 -4.39 20.31 -28.14
CA HIS A 506 -3.90 19.95 -29.49
C HIS A 506 -4.53 20.82 -30.59
N ARG A 507 -5.73 21.36 -30.35
CA ARG A 507 -6.41 22.30 -31.29
C ARG A 507 -5.84 23.72 -31.22
N TRP A 508 -5.00 24.03 -30.23
CA TRP A 508 -4.37 25.35 -30.04
C TRP A 508 -2.96 25.47 -30.63
N LYS A 509 -2.41 24.42 -31.24
CA LYS A 509 -1.12 24.50 -31.92
C LYS A 509 -1.25 25.44 -33.12
N TYR A 510 -0.61 26.60 -33.01
CA TYR A 510 -0.27 27.43 -34.15
C TYR A 510 1.01 26.83 -34.74
N ASP A 511 0.87 25.97 -35.75
CA ASP A 511 1.97 25.60 -36.63
C ASP A 511 2.30 26.76 -37.58
#